data_AF-A0A0W8INI5-F1
#
_entry.id   AF-A0A0W8INI5-F1
#
_cell.length_a   1.000
_cell.length_b   1.000
_cell.length_c   1.000
_cell.angle_alpha   90.00
_cell.angle_beta   90.00
_cell.angle_gamma   90.00
#
_symmetry.space_group_name_H-M   'P 1'
#
loop_
_entity.id
_entity.type
_entity.pdbx_description
1 polymer ?
#
loop_
_entity_poly.entity_id
_entity_poly.type
_entity_poly.pdbx_seq_one_letter_code
_entity_poly.pdbx_strand_id
1 'polypeptide(L)'
;MTSTPRTSKGRPVTENQIDRLAREAEAGYDPAELRRSGGRRPIGSAAARVVPVRLDPELDAALKQRAQSDNTTASEVIRDALHAWLKSA
;
A
#
# COMPACT_ATOMS: atom_id res chain seq x y z
N MET A 1 -19.05 20.46 12.36
CA MET A 1 -17.65 20.79 11.99
C MET A 1 -17.44 20.35 10.55
N THR A 2 -17.51 21.28 9.61
CA THR A 2 -17.25 21.00 8.17
C THR A 2 -15.73 20.96 7.96
N SER A 3 -15.17 19.75 7.94
CA SER A 3 -13.75 19.55 7.67
C SER A 3 -13.46 19.84 6.18
N THR A 4 -12.57 20.80 5.91
CA THR A 4 -12.12 21.09 4.54
C THR A 4 -11.33 19.90 3.99
N PRO A 5 -11.65 19.39 2.79
CA PRO A 5 -10.90 18.30 2.18
C PRO A 5 -9.43 18.67 2.02
N ARG A 6 -8.53 17.73 2.34
CA ARG A 6 -7.07 17.92 2.23
C ARG A 6 -6.46 16.85 1.33
N THR A 7 -5.42 17.24 0.62
CA THR A 7 -4.58 16.34 -0.19
C THR A 7 -3.78 15.38 0.69
N SER A 8 -3.21 14.31 0.10
CA SER A 8 -2.29 13.39 0.79
C SER A 8 -1.04 14.06 1.37
N LYS A 9 -0.69 15.27 0.90
CA LYS A 9 0.38 16.11 1.47
C LYS A 9 -0.14 17.15 2.48
N GLY A 10 -1.39 17.04 2.92
CA GLY A 10 -2.00 17.90 3.94
C GLY A 10 -2.38 19.30 3.49
N ARG A 11 -2.27 19.65 2.20
CA ARG A 11 -2.70 20.95 1.67
C ARG A 11 -4.22 20.99 1.48
N PRO A 12 -4.90 22.11 1.79
CA PRO A 12 -6.34 22.26 1.56
C PRO A 12 -6.64 22.15 0.07
N VAL A 13 -7.69 21.44 -0.28
CA VAL A 13 -8.19 21.33 -1.65
C VAL A 13 -9.08 22.54 -1.91
N THR A 14 -8.78 23.29 -2.98
CA THR A 14 -9.58 24.46 -3.38
C THR A 14 -10.76 24.04 -4.26
N GLU A 15 -11.86 24.78 -4.23
CA GLU A 15 -13.04 24.51 -5.09
C GLU A 15 -12.68 24.42 -6.57
N ASN A 16 -11.83 25.33 -7.06
CA ASN A 16 -11.31 25.31 -8.43
C ASN A 16 -10.59 24.00 -8.81
N GLN A 17 -9.92 23.35 -7.84
CA GLN A 17 -9.28 22.07 -8.07
C GLN A 17 -10.33 20.95 -8.17
N ILE A 18 -11.38 21.00 -7.35
CA ILE A 18 -12.50 20.05 -7.38
C ILE A 18 -13.19 20.14 -8.74
N ASP A 19 -13.60 21.34 -9.16
CA ASP A 19 -14.28 21.56 -10.44
C ASP A 19 -13.45 21.10 -11.64
N ARG A 20 -12.14 21.36 -11.60
CA ARG A 20 -11.23 20.89 -12.64
C ARG A 20 -11.17 19.37 -12.69
N LEU A 21 -11.02 18.71 -11.54
CA LEU A 21 -10.97 17.25 -11.44
C LEU A 21 -12.30 16.60 -11.84
N ALA A 22 -13.43 17.24 -11.51
CA ALA A 22 -14.75 16.79 -11.91
C ALA A 22 -14.92 16.84 -13.43
N ARG A 23 -14.57 17.97 -14.07
CA ARG A 23 -14.59 18.10 -15.54
C ARG A 23 -13.69 17.10 -16.24
N GLU A 24 -12.49 16.86 -15.69
CA GLU A 24 -11.56 15.86 -16.21
C GLU A 24 -12.14 14.44 -16.11
N ALA A 25 -12.81 14.10 -15.01
CA ALA A 25 -13.46 12.80 -14.85
C ALA A 25 -14.67 12.62 -15.79
N GLU A 26 -15.48 13.68 -15.98
CA GLU A 26 -16.62 13.68 -16.90
C GLU A 26 -16.21 13.59 -18.38
N ALA A 27 -15.09 14.23 -18.75
CA ALA A 27 -14.53 14.14 -20.09
C ALA A 27 -14.04 12.72 -20.43
N GLY A 28 -13.62 11.97 -19.40
CA GLY A 28 -13.08 10.62 -19.54
C GLY A 28 -11.66 10.60 -20.12
N TYR A 29 -11.05 9.41 -20.11
CA TYR A 29 -9.71 9.18 -20.67
C TYR A 29 -9.82 8.25 -21.88
N ASP A 30 -9.05 8.52 -22.94
CA ASP A 30 -8.91 7.58 -24.05
C ASP A 30 -8.12 6.34 -23.58
N PRO A 31 -8.73 5.13 -23.59
CA PRO A 31 -8.04 3.90 -23.20
C PRO A 31 -6.80 3.59 -24.04
N ALA A 32 -6.67 4.13 -25.26
CA ALA A 32 -5.47 3.98 -26.09
C ALA A 32 -4.30 4.84 -25.58
N GLU A 33 -4.56 5.98 -24.96
CA GLU A 33 -3.55 6.87 -24.36
C GLU A 33 -3.14 6.43 -22.94
N LEU A 34 -3.99 5.64 -22.27
CA LEU A 34 -3.64 5.03 -20.99
C LEU A 34 -2.50 4.03 -21.20
N ARG A 35 -1.31 4.36 -20.67
CA ARG A 35 -0.23 3.36 -20.52
C ARG A 35 -0.84 2.16 -19.83
N ARG A 36 -0.65 0.96 -20.41
CA ARG A 36 -0.86 -0.30 -19.68
C ARG A 36 -0.03 -0.18 -18.43
N SER A 37 -0.68 0.09 -17.30
CA SER A 37 -0.05 -0.05 -16.01
C SER A 37 0.41 -1.50 -15.99
N GLY A 38 1.72 -1.71 -16.08
CA GLY A 38 2.29 -3.03 -15.84
C GLY A 38 1.68 -3.57 -14.55
N GLY A 39 1.53 -4.89 -14.46
CA GLY A 39 0.94 -5.52 -13.27
C GLY A 39 1.58 -5.02 -11.96
N ARG A 40 1.00 -5.43 -10.83
CA ARG A 40 1.44 -5.00 -9.50
C ARG A 40 2.97 -4.95 -9.41
N ARG A 41 3.50 -3.80 -8.97
CA ARG A 41 4.95 -3.57 -8.88
C ARG A 41 5.64 -4.75 -8.18
N PRO A 42 6.76 -5.25 -8.71
CA PRO A 42 7.49 -6.35 -8.11
C PRO A 42 7.99 -5.97 -6.71
N ILE A 43 8.16 -6.98 -5.86
CA ILE A 43 8.86 -6.84 -4.58
C ILE A 43 10.24 -7.46 -4.80
N GLY A 44 11.29 -6.63 -4.89
CA GLY A 44 12.64 -7.06 -5.24
C GLY A 44 12.85 -7.18 -6.76
N SER A 45 13.55 -8.23 -7.21
CA SER A 45 13.94 -8.41 -8.62
C SER A 45 12.85 -8.97 -9.53
N ALA A 46 11.75 -9.49 -8.97
CA ALA A 46 10.66 -10.12 -9.72
C ALA A 46 9.31 -9.99 -9.01
N ALA A 47 8.25 -10.47 -9.67
CA ALA A 47 6.93 -10.55 -9.06
C ALA A 47 6.97 -11.42 -7.79
N ALA A 48 6.36 -10.94 -6.72
CA ALA A 48 6.29 -11.66 -5.46
C ALA A 48 5.45 -12.94 -5.61
N ARG A 49 5.92 -14.05 -5.01
CA ARG A 49 5.14 -15.29 -4.87
C ARG A 49 4.54 -15.35 -3.47
N VAL A 50 3.28 -15.75 -3.36
CA VAL A 50 2.63 -16.02 -2.07
C VAL A 50 3.00 -17.43 -1.61
N VAL A 51 3.53 -17.54 -0.40
CA VAL A 51 3.80 -18.82 0.27
C VAL A 51 2.85 -18.91 1.46
N PRO A 52 1.88 -19.85 1.48
CA PRO A 52 0.98 -20.02 2.61
C PRO A 52 1.74 -20.64 3.79
N VAL A 53 1.64 -20.02 4.96
CA VAL A 53 2.23 -20.51 6.22
C VAL A 53 1.11 -20.60 7.26
N ARG A 54 1.07 -21.72 7.99
CA ARG A 54 0.16 -21.89 9.13
C ARG A 54 0.84 -21.36 10.38
N LEU A 55 0.19 -20.42 11.05
CA LEU A 55 0.61 -19.88 12.33
C LEU A 55 -0.39 -20.37 13.39
N ASP A 56 0.10 -20.69 14.57
CA ASP A 56 -0.77 -20.87 15.72
C ASP A 56 -1.38 -19.50 16.14
N PRO A 57 -2.49 -19.50 16.89
CA PRO A 57 -3.18 -18.27 17.25
C PRO A 57 -2.35 -17.29 18.09
N GLU A 58 -1.45 -17.80 18.94
CA GLU A 58 -0.61 -16.97 19.81
C GLU A 58 0.45 -16.24 18.99
N LEU A 59 1.08 -16.95 18.05
CA LEU A 59 2.06 -16.38 17.13
C LEU A 59 1.43 -15.36 16.17
N ASP A 60 0.22 -15.60 15.67
CA ASP A 60 -0.51 -14.63 14.84
C ASP A 60 -0.84 -13.35 15.64
N ALA A 61 -1.25 -13.49 16.90
CA ALA A 61 -1.50 -12.35 17.77
C ALA A 61 -0.22 -11.54 18.05
N ALA A 62 0.89 -12.21 18.38
CA ALA A 62 2.19 -11.57 18.60
C ALA A 62 2.69 -10.85 17.33
N LEU A 63 2.50 -11.45 16.16
CA LEU A 63 2.86 -10.84 14.88
C LEU A 63 2.07 -9.56 14.61
N LYS A 64 0.75 -9.59 14.84
CA LYS A 64 -0.12 -8.41 14.68
C LYS A 64 0.26 -7.29 15.63
N GLN A 65 0.53 -7.62 16.89
CA GLN A 65 0.97 -6.64 17.89
C GLN A 65 2.30 -6.00 17.47
N ARG A 66 3.26 -6.80 16.98
CA ARG A 66 4.53 -6.28 16.50
C ARG A 66 4.37 -5.36 15.30
N ALA A 67 3.56 -5.77 14.32
CA ALA A 67 3.26 -4.95 13.14
C ALA A 67 2.63 -3.60 13.51
N GLN A 68 1.74 -3.60 14.51
CA GLN A 68 1.11 -2.37 15.00
C GLN A 68 2.12 -1.45 15.70
N SER A 69 2.98 -1.99 16.57
CA SER A 69 4.04 -1.22 17.24
C SER A 69 5.02 -0.57 16.25
N ASP A 70 5.38 -1.32 15.21
CA ASP A 70 6.36 -0.89 14.21
C ASP A 70 5.72 -0.05 13.08
N ASN A 71 4.41 0.25 13.15
CA ASN A 71 3.64 0.94 12.10
C ASN A 71 3.83 0.32 10.71
N THR A 72 3.90 -1.01 10.66
CA THR A 72 4.19 -1.80 9.46
C THR A 72 3.11 -2.87 9.24
N THR A 73 3.30 -3.72 8.22
CA THR A 73 2.40 -4.83 7.91
C THR A 73 2.94 -6.15 8.46
N ALA A 74 2.04 -7.09 8.81
CA ALA A 74 2.42 -8.43 9.24
C ALA A 74 3.34 -9.13 8.23
N SER A 75 3.10 -8.97 6.92
CA SER A 75 3.95 -9.53 5.87
C SER A 75 5.36 -8.94 5.82
N GLU A 76 5.53 -7.68 6.25
CA GLU A 76 6.84 -7.02 6.31
C GLU A 76 7.64 -7.52 7.50
N VAL A 77 7.02 -7.62 8.68
CA VAL A 77 7.64 -8.26 9.86
C VAL A 77 8.08 -9.69 9.56
N ILE A 78 7.24 -10.49 8.87
CA ILE A 78 7.61 -11.86 8.47
C ILE A 78 8.84 -11.85 7.55
N ARG A 79 8.87 -10.96 6.54
CA ARG A 79 9.99 -10.87 5.59
C ARG A 79 11.29 -10.47 6.32
N ASP A 80 11.22 -9.53 7.23
CA ASP A 80 12.37 -9.07 8.00
C ASP A 80 12.89 -10.17 8.94
N ALA A 81 11.99 -10.90 9.60
CA ALA A 81 12.37 -12.05 10.42
C ALA A 81 13.07 -13.14 9.60
N LEU A 82 12.57 -13.45 8.40
CA LEU A 82 13.21 -14.41 7.49
C LEU A 82 14.59 -13.92 7.03
N HIS A 83 14.73 -12.64 6.69
CA HIS A 83 16.02 -12.06 6.33
C HIS A 83 17.02 -12.08 7.48
N ALA A 84 16.58 -11.78 8.71
CA ALA A 84 17.43 -11.83 9.90
C ALA A 84 17.89 -13.27 10.18
N TRP A 85 16.96 -14.23 10.16
CA TRP A 85 17.25 -15.64 10.40
C TRP A 85 18.25 -16.21 9.38
N LEU A 86 18.05 -15.94 8.08
CA LEU A 86 18.97 -16.39 7.01
C LEU A 86 20.34 -15.71 7.04
N LYS A 87 20.47 -14.51 7.62
CA LYS A 87 21.77 -13.84 7.79
C LYS A 87 22.54 -14.34 9.01
N SER A 88 21.83 -14.86 10.00
CA SER A 88 22.42 -15.43 11.23
C SER A 88 22.77 -16.91 11.12
N ALA A 89 22.28 -17.59 10.08
CA ALA A 89 22.57 -18.99 9.76
C ALA A 89 23.82 -19.09 8.88
#